data_AF-A0A9E0TZJ2-F1
#
_entry.id   AF-A0A9E0TZJ2-F1
#
_cell.length_a   1.000
_cell.length_b   1.000
_cell.length_c   1.000
_cell.angle_alpha   90.00
_cell.angle_beta   90.00
_cell.angle_gamma   90.00
#
_symmetry.space_group_name_H-M   'P 1'
#
loop_
_entity.id
_entity.type
_entity.pdbx_description
1 polymer ?
#
loop_
_entity_poly.entity_id
_entity_poly.type
_entity_poly.pdbx_seq_one_letter_code
_entity_poly.pdbx_strand_id
1 'polypeptide(L)'
;IVINIGSAKAHDWDAAEKEISDIITASPEAIHKIIIETCYLSDDEKRRASLSVMNAGGDFIKTSTGFGPAGATIYDVRLIRDTTGGNIGVKASGGIKSLKDVINFIEAGAARIGTSSGVNIMKEIIGY
;
A
#
# COMPACT_ATOMS: atom_id res chain seq x y z
N ILE A 1 5.48 -7.94 -2.23
CA ILE A 1 6.70 -7.91 -1.39
C ILE A 1 6.61 -6.77 -0.39
N VAL A 2 7.52 -6.70 0.59
CA VAL A 2 7.66 -5.56 1.50
C VAL A 2 8.94 -4.83 1.10
N ILE A 3 8.93 -3.49 1.10
CA ILE A 3 10.16 -2.74 0.83
C ILE A 3 11.21 -3.03 1.90
N ASN A 4 12.47 -2.76 1.57
CA ASN A 4 13.54 -2.72 2.55
C ASN A 4 13.39 -1.48 3.44
N ILE A 5 12.64 -1.63 4.54
CA ILE A 5 12.36 -0.53 5.47
C ILE A 5 13.66 0.03 6.05
N GLY A 6 14.68 -0.81 6.31
CA GLY A 6 15.98 -0.35 6.80
C GLY A 6 16.64 0.64 5.84
N SER A 7 16.68 0.32 4.54
CA SER A 7 17.22 1.20 3.51
C SER A 7 16.40 2.49 3.37
N ALA A 8 15.08 2.39 3.38
CA ALA A 8 14.19 3.56 3.35
C ALA A 8 14.43 4.51 4.53
N LYS A 9 14.55 3.98 5.75
CA LYS A 9 14.85 4.76 6.97
C LYS A 9 16.27 5.33 7.00
N ALA A 10 17.21 4.68 6.31
CA ALA A 10 18.56 5.21 6.09
C ALA A 10 18.63 6.20 4.93
N HIS A 11 17.49 6.47 4.26
CA HIS A 11 17.39 7.27 3.03
C HIS A 11 18.22 6.74 1.85
N ASP A 12 18.58 5.46 1.86
CA ASP A 12 19.18 4.75 0.73
C ASP A 12 18.07 4.27 -0.23
N TRP A 13 17.49 5.24 -0.94
CA TRP A 13 16.38 5.00 -1.85
C TRP A 13 16.81 4.24 -3.10
N ASP A 14 18.08 4.36 -3.50
CA ASP A 14 18.63 3.64 -4.65
C ASP A 14 18.67 2.13 -4.35
N ALA A 15 19.13 1.74 -3.16
CA ALA A 15 19.09 0.33 -2.73
C ALA A 15 17.64 -0.18 -2.61
N ALA A 16 16.76 0.60 -1.99
CA ALA A 16 15.36 0.21 -1.81
C ALA A 16 14.62 0.04 -3.16
N GLU A 17 14.82 0.95 -4.11
CA GLU A 17 14.22 0.90 -5.44
C GLU A 17 14.79 -0.23 -6.28
N LYS A 18 16.12 -0.43 -6.21
CA LYS A 18 16.78 -1.54 -6.92
C LYS A 18 16.24 -2.90 -6.48
N GLU A 19 16.07 -3.13 -5.18
CA GLU A 19 15.54 -4.40 -4.67
C GLU A 19 14.12 -4.67 -5.21
N ILE A 20 13.27 -3.63 -5.29
CA ILE A 20 11.93 -3.73 -5.88
C ILE A 20 12.03 -4.11 -7.37
N SER A 21 12.86 -3.39 -8.13
CA SER A 21 13.04 -3.60 -9.57
C SER A 21 13.60 -4.99 -9.89
N ASP A 22 14.58 -5.47 -9.11
CA ASP A 22 15.17 -6.81 -9.29
C ASP A 22 14.09 -7.90 -9.13
N ILE A 23 13.21 -7.77 -8.14
CA ILE A 23 12.13 -8.75 -7.90
C ILE A 23 11.07 -8.71 -8.99
N ILE A 24 10.68 -7.51 -9.45
CA ILE A 24 9.74 -7.35 -10.56
C ILE A 24 10.31 -7.99 -11.83
N THR A 25 11.57 -7.70 -12.14
CA THR A 25 12.28 -8.26 -13.31
C THR A 25 12.37 -9.78 -13.25
N ALA A 26 12.55 -10.36 -12.06
CA ALA A 26 12.58 -11.81 -11.88
C ALA A 26 11.20 -12.48 -12.03
N SER A 27 10.10 -11.73 -12.10
CA SER A 27 8.74 -12.27 -12.17
C SER A 27 7.79 -11.41 -13.00
N PRO A 28 8.08 -11.16 -14.30
CA PRO A 28 7.42 -10.12 -15.11
C PRO A 28 5.93 -10.35 -15.37
N GLU A 29 5.46 -11.60 -15.30
CA GLU A 29 4.05 -11.97 -15.53
C GLU A 29 3.16 -11.76 -14.29
N ALA A 30 3.73 -11.45 -13.13
CA ALA A 30 2.99 -11.30 -11.88
C ALA A 30 2.49 -9.86 -11.67
N ILE A 31 1.41 -9.71 -10.89
CA ILE A 31 0.98 -8.39 -10.39
C ILE A 31 1.69 -8.08 -9.06
N HIS A 32 2.64 -7.16 -9.09
CA HIS A 32 3.48 -6.78 -7.96
C HIS A 32 2.82 -5.72 -7.09
N LYS A 33 2.55 -6.11 -5.84
CA LYS A 33 1.98 -5.22 -4.82
C LYS A 33 3.07 -5.01 -3.78
N ILE A 34 3.55 -3.79 -3.67
CA ILE A 34 4.70 -3.44 -2.84
C ILE A 34 4.21 -2.79 -1.55
N ILE A 35 4.48 -3.43 -0.42
CA ILE A 35 4.09 -2.94 0.90
C ILE A 35 5.15 -1.96 1.38
N ILE A 36 4.76 -0.70 1.61
CA ILE A 36 5.69 0.33 2.12
C ILE A 36 5.72 0.40 3.66
N GLU A 37 4.77 -0.27 4.32
CA GLU A 37 4.62 -0.31 5.77
C GLU A 37 4.54 1.09 6.41
N THR A 38 3.45 1.79 6.09
CA THR A 38 3.25 3.22 6.41
C THR A 38 3.44 3.56 7.88
N CYS A 39 3.21 2.62 8.80
CA CYS A 39 3.31 2.85 10.23
C CYS A 39 4.74 3.14 10.74
N TYR A 40 5.77 2.87 9.94
CA TYR A 40 7.17 3.19 10.29
C TYR A 40 7.74 4.40 9.55
N LEU A 41 7.00 4.94 8.59
CA LEU A 41 7.47 5.97 7.69
C LEU A 41 6.88 7.34 8.07
N SER A 42 7.71 8.38 7.97
CA SER A 42 7.23 9.77 7.93
C SER A 42 6.48 10.04 6.63
N ASP A 43 5.79 11.17 6.52
CA ASP A 43 5.07 11.48 5.29
C ASP A 43 6.00 11.66 4.09
N ASP A 44 7.19 12.25 4.29
CA ASP A 44 8.19 12.39 3.22
C ASP A 44 8.76 11.04 2.79
N GLU A 45 8.99 10.13 3.73
CA GLU A 45 9.39 8.75 3.43
C GLU A 45 8.28 7.99 2.71
N LYS A 46 7.00 8.17 3.08
CA LYS A 46 5.85 7.58 2.35
C LYS A 46 5.78 8.09 0.91
N ARG A 47 6.00 9.40 0.70
CA ARG A 47 6.03 9.98 -0.66
C ARG A 47 7.15 9.38 -1.47
N ARG A 48 8.36 9.34 -0.90
CA ARG A 48 9.54 8.81 -1.61
C ARG A 48 9.43 7.32 -1.89
N ALA A 49 8.98 6.52 -0.93
CA ALA A 49 8.69 5.10 -1.13
C ALA A 49 7.63 4.88 -2.23
N SER A 50 6.58 5.70 -2.26
CA SER A 50 5.54 5.61 -3.29
C SER A 50 6.08 5.89 -4.69
N LEU A 51 6.92 6.91 -4.83
CA LEU A 51 7.59 7.22 -6.10
C LEU A 51 8.56 6.11 -6.51
N SER A 52 9.35 5.57 -5.58
CA SER A 52 10.27 4.46 -5.89
C SER A 52 9.55 3.20 -6.33
N VAL A 53 8.41 2.86 -5.72
CA VAL A 53 7.57 1.75 -6.17
C VAL A 53 7.07 1.97 -7.61
N MET A 54 6.59 3.18 -7.91
CA MET A 54 6.07 3.53 -9.24
C MET A 54 7.19 3.50 -10.29
N ASN A 55 8.36 4.04 -9.98
CA ASN A 55 9.52 4.06 -10.88
C ASN A 55 10.07 2.66 -11.16
N ALA A 56 10.08 1.78 -10.15
CA ALA A 56 10.48 0.39 -10.29
C ALA A 56 9.47 -0.48 -11.07
N GLY A 57 8.32 0.07 -11.46
CA GLY A 57 7.30 -0.62 -12.25
C GLY A 57 6.31 -1.45 -11.43
N GLY A 58 6.12 -1.15 -10.14
CA GLY A 58 5.10 -1.84 -9.34
C GLY A 58 3.68 -1.52 -9.81
N ASP A 59 2.76 -2.49 -9.70
CA ASP A 59 1.34 -2.27 -10.07
C ASP A 59 0.53 -1.63 -8.94
N PHE A 60 0.89 -1.94 -7.69
CA PHE A 60 0.21 -1.41 -6.52
C PHE A 60 1.18 -1.02 -5.41
N ILE A 61 0.90 0.11 -4.77
CA ILE A 61 1.41 0.44 -3.45
C ILE A 61 0.42 -0.09 -2.42
N LYS A 62 0.90 -0.92 -1.49
CA LYS A 62 0.13 -1.47 -0.38
C LYS A 62 0.55 -0.79 0.91
N THR A 63 -0.41 -0.42 1.75
CA THR A 63 -0.13 0.37 2.96
C THR A 63 0.67 -0.42 4.00
N SER A 64 0.17 -1.59 4.41
CA SER A 64 0.66 -2.25 5.64
C SER A 64 0.68 -3.78 5.52
N THR A 65 1.56 -4.46 6.27
CA THR A 65 1.51 -5.93 6.37
C THR A 65 0.35 -6.43 7.23
N GLY A 66 -0.01 -5.65 8.27
CA GLY A 66 -0.91 -6.07 9.35
C GLY A 66 -0.18 -6.66 10.58
N PHE A 67 1.15 -6.69 10.55
CA PHE A 67 2.00 -7.14 11.67
C PHE A 67 2.76 -5.99 12.34
N GLY A 68 2.76 -4.81 11.75
CA GLY A 68 3.27 -3.59 12.38
C GLY A 68 2.33 -3.02 13.45
N PRO A 69 2.72 -1.93 14.13
CA PRO A 69 1.94 -1.32 15.20
C PRO A 69 0.63 -0.67 14.75
N ALA A 70 0.47 -0.37 13.45
CA ALA A 70 -0.75 0.21 12.89
C ALA A 70 -1.01 -0.27 11.45
N GLY A 71 -2.29 -0.24 11.06
CA GLY A 71 -2.75 -0.58 9.71
C GLY A 71 -2.87 0.63 8.77
N ALA A 72 -3.72 0.50 7.75
CA ALA A 72 -4.00 1.59 6.83
C ALA A 72 -4.73 2.74 7.53
N THR A 73 -4.46 3.97 7.10
CA THR A 73 -5.26 5.16 7.46
C THR A 73 -5.79 5.85 6.20
N ILE A 74 -6.93 6.53 6.31
CA ILE A 74 -7.51 7.34 5.21
C ILE A 74 -6.52 8.38 4.71
N TYR A 75 -5.78 8.98 5.64
CA TYR A 75 -4.74 9.96 5.35
C TYR A 75 -3.62 9.35 4.49
N ASP A 76 -3.07 8.20 4.88
CA ASP A 76 -1.98 7.55 4.12
C ASP A 76 -2.41 7.19 2.70
N VAL A 77 -3.65 6.72 2.53
CA VAL A 77 -4.16 6.36 1.20
C VAL A 77 -4.28 7.59 0.29
N ARG A 78 -4.80 8.71 0.80
CA ARG A 78 -4.84 9.97 0.06
C ARG A 78 -3.44 10.45 -0.30
N LEU A 79 -2.54 10.45 0.69
CA LEU A 79 -1.15 10.85 0.50
C LEU A 79 -0.47 10.06 -0.63
N ILE A 80 -0.61 8.74 -0.64
CA ILE A 80 -0.04 7.87 -1.68
C ILE A 80 -0.70 8.17 -3.04
N ARG A 81 -2.04 8.31 -3.07
CA ARG A 81 -2.79 8.57 -4.31
C ARG A 81 -2.39 9.90 -4.94
N ASP A 82 -2.30 10.96 -4.14
CA ASP A 82 -1.91 12.30 -4.57
C ASP A 82 -0.46 12.33 -5.06
N THR A 83 0.46 11.68 -4.33
CA THR A 83 1.88 11.60 -4.69
C THR A 83 2.10 10.96 -6.06
N THR A 84 1.30 9.96 -6.40
CA THR A 84 1.47 9.17 -7.63
C THR A 84 0.64 9.71 -8.80
N GLY A 85 -0.16 10.76 -8.57
CA GLY A 85 -1.11 11.27 -9.56
C GLY A 85 -2.15 10.22 -9.99
N GLY A 86 -2.32 9.17 -9.21
CA GLY A 86 -3.19 8.04 -9.51
C GLY A 86 -2.75 7.09 -10.63
N ASN A 87 -1.50 7.18 -11.09
CA ASN A 87 -0.93 6.32 -12.15
C ASN A 87 -0.63 4.88 -11.71
N ILE A 88 -0.70 4.61 -10.40
CA ILE A 88 -0.52 3.30 -9.79
C ILE A 88 -1.69 2.98 -8.85
N GLY A 89 -2.02 1.69 -8.69
CA GLY A 89 -3.06 1.26 -7.78
C GLY A 89 -2.66 1.46 -6.31
N VAL A 90 -3.61 1.85 -5.46
CA VAL A 90 -3.40 1.84 -4.00
C VAL A 90 -4.20 0.70 -3.37
N LYS A 91 -3.53 -0.14 -2.58
CA LYS A 91 -4.14 -1.21 -1.80
C LYS A 91 -4.10 -0.88 -0.31
N ALA A 92 -5.26 -0.55 0.26
CA ALA A 92 -5.41 -0.35 1.71
C ALA A 92 -5.50 -1.71 2.43
N SER A 93 -4.73 -1.90 3.49
CA SER A 93 -4.80 -3.12 4.31
C SER A 93 -4.35 -2.92 5.75
N GLY A 94 -4.93 -3.70 6.65
CA GLY A 94 -4.67 -3.65 8.10
C GLY A 94 -5.78 -2.91 8.84
N GLY A 95 -6.51 -3.61 9.71
CA GLY A 95 -7.55 -3.02 10.56
C GLY A 95 -8.91 -2.74 9.91
N ILE A 96 -9.09 -3.02 8.62
CA ILE A 96 -10.34 -2.76 7.88
C ILE A 96 -11.36 -3.87 8.17
N LYS A 97 -12.44 -3.57 8.93
CA LYS A 97 -13.35 -4.60 9.46
C LYS A 97 -14.82 -4.42 9.09
N SER A 98 -15.22 -3.23 8.63
CA SER A 98 -16.62 -2.90 8.30
C SER A 98 -16.78 -2.42 6.86
N LEU A 99 -18.02 -2.45 6.36
CA LEU A 99 -18.37 -1.84 5.07
C LEU A 99 -18.09 -0.34 5.06
N LYS A 100 -18.36 0.35 6.18
CA LYS A 100 -18.06 1.77 6.32
C LYS A 100 -16.58 2.07 6.12
N ASP A 101 -15.69 1.26 6.70
CA ASP A 101 -14.24 1.42 6.49
C ASP A 101 -13.90 1.26 5.01
N VAL A 102 -14.42 0.21 4.35
CA VAL A 102 -14.20 -0.05 2.93
C VAL A 102 -14.60 1.14 2.06
N ILE A 103 -15.80 1.69 2.28
CA ILE A 103 -16.29 2.87 1.55
C ILE A 103 -15.34 4.05 1.74
N ASN A 104 -14.98 4.36 2.98
CA ASN A 104 -14.06 5.47 3.28
C ASN A 104 -12.71 5.31 2.55
N PHE A 105 -12.15 4.08 2.53
CA PHE A 105 -10.88 3.83 1.84
C PHE A 105 -10.99 3.93 0.32
N ILE A 106 -12.10 3.48 -0.27
CA ILE A 106 -12.35 3.63 -1.71
C ILE A 106 -12.46 5.11 -2.07
N GLU A 107 -13.23 5.89 -1.30
CA GLU A 107 -13.36 7.34 -1.47
C GLU A 107 -12.02 8.07 -1.27
N ALA A 108 -11.13 7.54 -0.43
CA ALA A 108 -9.78 8.05 -0.24
C ALA A 108 -8.84 7.77 -1.43
N GLY A 109 -9.21 6.89 -2.36
CA GLY A 109 -8.43 6.54 -3.54
C GLY A 109 -7.88 5.11 -3.55
N ALA A 110 -8.28 4.23 -2.64
CA ALA A 110 -7.90 2.83 -2.69
C ALA A 110 -8.64 2.10 -3.83
N ALA A 111 -7.89 1.41 -4.69
CA ALA A 111 -8.44 0.55 -5.75
C ALA A 111 -8.57 -0.91 -5.31
N ARG A 112 -7.98 -1.27 -4.16
CA ARG A 112 -8.07 -2.63 -3.60
C ARG A 112 -8.06 -2.60 -2.07
N ILE A 113 -8.83 -3.51 -1.47
CA ILE A 113 -8.84 -3.72 -0.01
C ILE A 113 -8.18 -5.06 0.32
N GLY A 114 -7.35 -5.08 1.38
CA GLY A 114 -6.85 -6.29 2.02
C GLY A 114 -7.43 -6.42 3.43
N THR A 115 -8.28 -7.42 3.64
CA THR A 115 -8.93 -7.70 4.93
C THR A 115 -9.22 -9.20 5.09
N SER A 116 -9.22 -9.70 6.32
CA SER A 116 -9.73 -11.03 6.68
C SER A 116 -11.23 -11.02 7.02
N SER A 117 -11.83 -9.84 7.19
CA SER A 117 -13.25 -9.66 7.54
C SER A 117 -14.17 -9.65 6.31
N GLY A 118 -13.69 -10.10 5.14
CA GLY A 118 -14.41 -9.97 3.86
C GLY A 118 -15.82 -10.53 3.89
N VAL A 119 -16.04 -11.72 4.49
CA VAL A 119 -17.37 -12.32 4.59
C VAL A 119 -18.33 -11.46 5.41
N ASN A 120 -17.87 -10.88 6.53
CA ASN A 120 -18.72 -10.03 7.37
C ASN A 120 -19.06 -8.72 6.67
N ILE A 121 -18.07 -8.11 5.99
CA ILE A 121 -18.28 -6.90 5.21
C ILE A 121 -19.31 -7.15 4.09
N MET A 122 -19.23 -8.31 3.41
CA MET A 122 -20.22 -8.66 2.39
C MET A 122 -21.63 -8.83 2.98
N LYS A 123 -21.77 -9.38 4.20
CA LYS A 123 -23.07 -9.48 4.88
C LYS A 123 -23.68 -8.10 5.15
N GLU A 124 -22.89 -7.13 5.60
CA GLU A 124 -23.35 -5.75 5.80
C GLU A 124 -23.91 -5.14 4.49
N ILE A 125 -23.31 -5.45 3.32
CA ILE A 125 -23.80 -4.98 2.02
C ILE A 125 -25.19 -5.55 1.68
N ILE A 126 -25.42 -6.83 1.99
CA ILE A 126 -26.67 -7.52 1.70
C ILE A 126 -27.73 -7.36 2.81
N GLY A 127 -27.44 -6.58 3.86
CA GLY A 127 -28.39 -6.26 4.93
C GLY A 127 -28.57 -7.37 5.99
N TYR A 128 -27.56 -8.21 6.18
CA TYR A 128 -27.51 -9.24 7.22
C TYR A 128 -26.60 -8.82 8.38
#